data_AF-A0A1T5HXB1-F1
#
_entry.id   AF-A0A1T5HXB1-F1
#
_cell.length_a   1.000
_cell.length_b   1.000
_cell.length_c   1.000
_cell.angle_alpha   90.00
_cell.angle_beta   90.00
_cell.angle_gamma   90.00
#
_symmetry.space_group_name_H-M   'P 1'
#
loop_
_entity.id
_entity.type
_entity.pdbx_description
1 polymer ?
#
loop_
_entity_poly.entity_id
_entity_poly.type
_entity_poly.pdbx_seq_one_letter_code
_entity_poly.pdbx_strand_id
1 'polypeptide(L)'
;MLDSDLKISQWRQQRKKGLFNFIISHYFLGGLGFLGGKTLERLSFSDDDLDLLFAKELLITFMTLSIIIPLVGLFFWYWNERKYHRHNEKYNSHTTEKKS
;
A
#
# COMPACT_ATOMS: atom_id res chain seq x y z
N MET A 1 18.68 19.14 -1.66
CA MET A 1 18.85 18.37 -2.91
C MET A 1 19.08 16.89 -2.65
N LEU A 2 19.96 16.50 -1.72
CA LEU A 2 20.26 15.09 -1.38
C LEU A 2 19.04 14.20 -1.03
N ASP A 3 18.06 14.73 -0.28
CA ASP A 3 16.88 13.96 0.15
C ASP A 3 15.95 13.54 -0.99
N SER A 4 15.92 14.30 -2.08
CA SER A 4 15.07 13.99 -3.24
C SER A 4 15.64 12.81 -4.03
N ASP A 5 16.96 12.79 -4.21
CA ASP A 5 17.68 11.70 -4.88
C ASP A 5 17.67 10.41 -4.06
N LEU A 6 17.74 10.51 -2.73
CA LEU A 6 17.62 9.35 -1.84
C LEU A 6 16.24 8.69 -1.95
N LYS A 7 15.15 9.48 -1.95
CA LYS A 7 13.78 8.97 -2.13
C LYS A 7 13.60 8.30 -3.49
N ILE A 8 14.28 8.80 -4.52
CA ILE A 8 14.21 8.27 -5.88
C ILE A 8 14.98 6.95 -6.03
N SER A 9 16.16 6.84 -5.39
CA SER A 9 16.93 5.59 -5.39
C SER A 9 16.21 4.49 -4.61
N GLN A 10 15.60 4.82 -3.47
CA GLN A 10 14.73 3.92 -2.70
C GLN A 10 13.51 3.49 -3.52
N TRP A 11 12.84 4.43 -4.20
CA TRP A 11 11.72 4.12 -5.10
C TRP A 11 12.15 3.20 -6.24
N ARG A 12 13.32 3.42 -6.86
CA ARG A 12 13.86 2.56 -7.91
C ARG A 12 14.11 1.13 -7.42
N GLN A 13 14.60 0.96 -6.19
CA GLN A 13 14.78 -0.36 -5.57
C GLN A 13 13.43 -1.03 -5.25
N GLN A 14 12.45 -0.28 -4.71
CA GLN A 14 11.09 -0.79 -4.49
C GLN A 14 10.40 -1.18 -5.81
N ARG A 15 10.60 -0.39 -6.88
CA ARG A 15 10.06 -0.69 -8.21
C ARG A 15 10.52 -2.06 -8.72
N LYS A 16 11.79 -2.42 -8.48
CA LYS A 16 12.34 -3.75 -8.83
C LYS A 16 11.70 -4.90 -8.04
N LYS A 17 11.25 -4.65 -6.81
CA LYS A 17 10.55 -5.65 -5.99
C LYS A 17 9.10 -5.88 -6.44
N GLY A 18 8.56 -4.99 -7.27
CA GLY A 18 7.23 -5.11 -7.87
C GLY A 18 6.10 -4.56 -7.00
N LEU A 19 4.99 -4.24 -7.66
CA LEU A 19 3.78 -3.67 -7.07
C LEU A 19 3.19 -4.57 -5.97
N PHE A 20 3.14 -5.88 -6.22
CA PHE A 20 2.55 -6.84 -5.28
C PHE A 20 3.29 -6.85 -3.93
N ASN A 21 4.63 -6.83 -3.99
CA ASN A 21 5.46 -6.85 -2.79
C ASN A 21 5.38 -5.51 -2.03
N PHE A 22 5.18 -4.39 -2.74
CA PHE A 22 4.92 -3.08 -2.15
C PHE A 22 3.60 -3.06 -1.38
N ILE A 23 2.51 -3.57 -2.00
CA ILE A 23 1.18 -3.63 -1.39
C ILE A 23 1.21 -4.51 -0.14
N ILE A 24 1.79 -5.70 -0.23
CA ILE A 24 1.89 -6.62 0.92
C ILE A 24 2.74 -5.98 2.03
N SER A 25 3.93 -5.47 1.72
CA SER A 25 4.84 -4.98 2.77
C SER A 25 4.33 -3.74 3.50
N HIS A 26 3.54 -2.88 2.84
CA HIS A 26 3.04 -1.65 3.47
C HIS A 26 1.65 -1.80 4.12
N TYR A 27 0.78 -2.65 3.57
CA TYR A 27 -0.64 -2.63 3.94
C TYR A 27 -1.13 -3.95 4.55
N PHE A 28 -0.43 -5.07 4.34
CA PHE A 28 -0.84 -6.36 4.89
C PHE A 28 -0.76 -6.39 6.42
N LEU A 29 0.31 -5.84 7.00
CA LEU A 29 0.48 -5.78 8.45
C LEU A 29 -0.59 -4.89 9.11
N GLY A 30 -0.95 -3.76 8.47
CA GLY A 30 -1.98 -2.85 8.96
C GLY A 30 -3.38 -3.48 8.93
N GLY A 31 -3.70 -4.23 7.87
CA GLY A 31 -4.96 -4.96 7.76
C GLY A 31 -5.09 -6.06 8.82
N LEU A 32 -4.02 -6.83 9.05
CA LEU A 32 -3.99 -7.87 10.09
C LEU A 32 -4.10 -7.30 11.50
N GLY A 33 -3.42 -6.18 11.78
CA GLY A 33 -3.49 -5.51 13.08
C GLY A 33 -4.90 -4.98 13.39
N PHE A 34 -5.59 -4.41 12.40
CA PHE A 34 -6.96 -3.93 12.55
C PHE A 34 -7.94 -5.06 12.84
N LEU A 35 -7.84 -6.17 12.10
CA LEU A 35 -8.65 -7.37 12.33
C LEU A 35 -8.38 -7.95 13.71
N GLY A 36 -7.11 -8.12 14.11
CA GLY A 36 -6.74 -8.64 15.42
C GLY A 36 -7.23 -7.77 16.59
N GLY A 37 -7.18 -6.44 16.44
CA GLY A 37 -7.70 -5.50 17.43
C GLY A 37 -9.21 -5.66 17.66
N LYS A 38 -9.99 -5.76 16.57
CA LYS A 38 -11.44 -6.00 16.65
C LYS A 38 -11.78 -7.35 17.30
N THR A 39 -10.99 -8.39 17.06
CA THR A 39 -11.20 -9.70 17.69
C THR A 39 -10.88 -9.69 19.20
N LEU A 40 -9.83 -8.97 19.61
CA LEU A 40 -9.47 -8.82 21.04
C LEU A 40 -10.48 -7.97 21.82
N GLU A 41 -10.99 -6.92 21.19
CA GLU A 41 -12.08 -6.11 21.72
C GLU A 41 -13.33 -6.98 21.96
N ARG A 42 -13.70 -7.79 20.97
CA ARG A 42 -14.83 -8.73 21.08
C ARG A 42 -14.66 -9.76 22.20
N LEU A 43 -13.49 -10.37 22.32
CA LEU A 43 -13.17 -11.33 23.38
C LEU A 43 -13.26 -10.73 24.79
N SER A 44 -13.11 -9.42 24.92
CA SER A 44 -13.17 -8.72 26.21
C SER A 44 -14.59 -8.37 26.68
N PHE A 45 -15.59 -8.38 25.78
CA PHE A 45 -16.96 -7.90 26.04
C PHE A 45 -18.05 -8.96 25.77
N SER A 46 -17.72 -10.27 25.81
CA SER A 46 -18.59 -11.33 25.30
C SER A 46 -19.90 -11.53 26.08
N ASP A 47 -21.01 -11.05 25.50
CA ASP A 47 -22.34 -11.65 25.59
C ASP A 47 -22.60 -12.41 24.27
N ASP A 48 -22.94 -13.70 24.38
CA ASP A 48 -22.95 -14.69 23.29
C ASP A 48 -23.93 -14.37 22.14
N ASP A 49 -24.91 -13.48 22.34
CA ASP A 49 -25.97 -13.17 21.36
C ASP A 49 -25.52 -12.29 20.17
N LEU A 50 -24.36 -11.65 20.27
CA LEU A 50 -23.89 -10.70 19.23
C LEU A 50 -22.96 -11.34 18.17
N ASP A 51 -22.77 -12.65 18.19
CA ASP A 51 -21.69 -13.32 17.44
C ASP A 51 -21.94 -13.32 15.92
N LEU A 52 -23.19 -13.47 15.49
CA LEU A 52 -23.57 -13.39 14.08
C LEU A 52 -23.40 -11.97 13.50
N LEU A 53 -23.73 -10.94 14.29
CA LEU A 53 -23.58 -9.54 13.88
C LEU A 53 -22.09 -9.20 13.71
N PHE A 54 -21.25 -9.63 14.65
CA PHE A 54 -19.80 -9.44 14.60
C PHE A 54 -19.17 -10.19 13.42
N ALA A 55 -19.55 -11.45 13.17
CA ALA A 55 -19.05 -12.21 12.03
C ALA A 55 -19.38 -11.53 10.70
N LYS A 56 -20.59 -10.97 10.58
CA LYS A 56 -21.01 -10.21 9.38
C LYS A 56 -20.22 -8.92 9.22
N GLU A 57 -20.02 -8.15 10.28
CA GLU A 57 -19.19 -6.95 10.25
C GLU A 57 -17.73 -7.26 9.87
N LEU A 58 -17.18 -8.34 10.41
CA LEU A 58 -15.80 -8.75 10.15
C LEU A 58 -15.63 -9.19 8.69
N LEU A 59 -16.59 -9.91 8.13
CA LEU A 59 -16.62 -10.27 6.70
C LEU A 59 -16.71 -9.03 5.80
N ILE A 60 -17.62 -8.10 6.09
CA ILE A 60 -17.77 -6.85 5.32
C ILE A 60 -16.49 -6.02 5.39
N THR A 61 -15.92 -5.89 6.59
CA THR A 61 -14.65 -5.19 6.82
C THR A 61 -13.52 -5.84 6.03
N PHE A 62 -13.41 -7.17 6.07
CA PHE A 62 -12.40 -7.91 5.33
C PHE A 62 -12.54 -7.72 3.82
N MET A 63 -13.75 -7.84 3.27
CA MET A 63 -14.00 -7.59 1.84
C MET A 63 -13.65 -6.15 1.45
N THR A 64 -14.01 -5.18 2.29
CA THR A 64 -13.72 -3.76 2.07
C THR A 64 -12.21 -3.51 2.07
N LEU A 65 -11.47 -4.03 3.05
CA LEU A 65 -10.01 -3.89 3.13
C LEU A 65 -9.32 -4.58 1.94
N SER A 66 -9.78 -5.76 1.54
CA SER A 66 -9.24 -6.51 0.40
C SER A 66 -9.35 -5.73 -0.92
N ILE A 67 -10.34 -4.85 -1.06
CA ILE A 67 -10.53 -3.99 -2.24
C ILE A 67 -9.78 -2.66 -2.10
N ILE A 68 -9.87 -2.01 -0.93
CA ILE A 68 -9.27 -0.69 -0.71
C ILE A 68 -7.74 -0.76 -0.72
N ILE A 69 -7.14 -1.77 -0.09
CA ILE A 69 -5.69 -1.93 0.01
C ILE A 69 -5.01 -1.96 -1.37
N PRO A 70 -5.41 -2.80 -2.34
CA PRO A 70 -4.78 -2.80 -3.66
C PRO A 70 -5.07 -1.52 -4.44
N LEU A 71 -6.25 -0.91 -4.31
CA LEU A 71 -6.56 0.36 -4.99
C LEU A 71 -5.69 1.51 -4.49
N VAL A 72 -5.54 1.65 -3.18
CA VAL A 72 -4.67 2.66 -2.55
C VAL A 72 -3.21 2.39 -2.91
N GLY A 73 -2.78 1.12 -2.87
CA GLY A 73 -1.44 0.72 -3.28
C GLY A 73 -1.12 1.07 -4.74
N LEU A 74 -2.05 0.82 -5.66
CA LEU A 74 -1.96 1.21 -7.07
C LEU A 74 -1.89 2.73 -7.25
N PHE A 75 -2.72 3.48 -6.51
CA PHE A 75 -2.72 4.93 -6.57
C PHE A 75 -1.39 5.52 -6.13
N PHE A 76 -0.85 5.08 -4.98
CA PHE A 76 0.46 5.51 -4.50
C PHE A 76 1.58 5.11 -5.43
N TRP A 77 1.49 3.91 -6.02
CA TRP A 77 2.46 3.45 -7.00
C TRP A 77 2.49 4.35 -8.23
N TYR A 78 1.33 4.62 -8.83
CA TYR A 78 1.21 5.49 -9.99
C TYR A 78 1.69 6.92 -9.68
N TRP A 79 1.38 7.43 -8.49
CA TRP A 79 1.83 8.75 -8.05
C TRP A 79 3.35 8.85 -7.96
N ASN A 80 4.01 7.86 -7.35
CA ASN A 80 5.46 7.81 -7.25
C ASN A 80 6.14 7.56 -8.60
N GLU A 81 5.53 6.78 -9.48
CA GLU A 81 6.00 6.56 -10.85
C GLU A 81 5.95 7.86 -11.68
N ARG A 82 4.88 8.65 -11.55
CA ARG A 82 4.77 9.96 -12.20
C ARG A 82 5.78 10.97 -11.66
N LYS A 83 6.08 10.95 -10.35
CA LYS A 83 7.15 11.78 -9.76
C LYS A 83 8.53 11.36 -10.27
N TYR A 84 8.77 10.05 -10.36
CA TYR A 84 10.01 9.51 -10.90
C TYR A 84 10.22 9.94 -12.37
N HIS A 85 9.18 9.86 -13.21
CA HIS A 85 9.27 10.26 -14.61
C HIS A 85 9.63 11.74 -14.76
N ARG A 86 8.93 12.62 -14.03
CA ARG A 86 9.23 14.07 -14.02
C ARG A 86 10.64 14.39 -13.55
N HIS A 87 11.15 13.66 -12.56
CA HIS A 87 12.54 13.83 -12.12
C HIS A 87 13.53 13.35 -13.18
N ASN A 88 13.26 12.21 -13.82
CA ASN A 88 14.14 11.67 -14.84
C ASN A 88 14.18 12.57 -16.09
N GLU A 89 13.05 13.15 -16.50
CA GLU A 89 13.01 14.16 -17.58
C GLU A 89 13.83 15.41 -17.23
N LYS A 90 13.70 15.89 -15.98
CA LYS A 90 14.38 17.10 -15.53
C LYS A 90 15.90 16.95 -15.38
N TYR A 91 16.37 15.76 -15.01
CA TYR A 91 17.77 15.52 -14.65
C TYR A 91 18.53 14.55 -15.58
N ASN A 92 17.85 13.80 -16.45
CA ASN A 92 18.44 12.85 -17.41
C ASN A 92 17.99 13.08 -18.88
N SER A 93 17.61 14.32 -19.24
CA SER A 93 17.15 14.68 -20.60
C SER A 93 18.13 14.32 -21.73
N HIS A 94 19.43 14.18 -21.46
CA HIS A 94 20.44 13.80 -22.47
C HIS A 94 20.45 12.31 -22.86
N THR A 95 19.70 11.44 -22.18
CA THR A 95 19.65 10.01 -22.57
C THR A 95 18.57 9.69 -23.60
N THR A 96 17.62 10.60 -23.84
CA THR A 96 16.57 10.43 -24.86
C THR A 96 17.00 10.86 -26.26
N GLU A 97 18.05 11.66 -26.43
CA GLU A 97 18.57 12.04 -27.76
C GLU A 97 19.41 10.96 -28.45
N LYS A 98 19.95 9.97 -27.73
CA LYS A 98 20.83 8.94 -28.31
C LYS A 98 20.11 7.72 -28.91
N LYS A 99 18.79 7.78 -29.07
CA LYS A 99 17.99 6.68 -29.62
C LYS A 99 17.00 7.11 -30.73
N SER A 100 17.27 8.23 -31.41
CA SER A 100 16.64 8.51 -32.71
C SER A 100 17.58 8.15 -33.85
#